data_AF-A0A5N6IDY3-F1
#
_entry.id   AF-A0A5N6IDY3-F1
#
_cell.length_a   1.000
_cell.length_b   1.000
_cell.length_c   1.000
_cell.angle_alpha   90.00
_cell.angle_beta   90.00
_cell.angle_gamma   90.00
#
_symmetry.space_group_name_H-M   'P 1'
#
loop_
_entity.id
_entity.type
_entity.pdbx_description
1 polymer ?
#
loop_
_entity_poly.entity_id
_entity_poly.type
_entity_poly.pdbx_seq_one_letter_code
_entity_poly.pdbx_strand_id
1 'polypeptide(L)'
;MANAVVPESERQYLRVLQMQGRDRRFSFKWDGAYFEFEKLKALVQAEECGILQWQVLLGQLDSSPQATLEVRLLRAPPRPDVLVEEQLVKRLRTFFFVLPETEHVFRIVFVKDLDGFERSSTAGKLSTL
;
A
#
# COMPACT_ATOMS: atom_id res chain seq x y z
N MET A 1 9.98 -4.37 32.54
CA MET A 1 9.64 -5.70 33.11
C MET A 1 8.30 -5.58 33.81
N ALA A 2 7.22 -6.11 33.24
CA ALA A 2 5.83 -5.87 33.70
C ALA A 2 5.26 -6.98 34.62
N ASN A 3 6.03 -8.04 34.89
CA ASN A 3 5.58 -9.19 35.71
C ASN A 3 5.56 -8.92 37.23
N ALA A 4 6.04 -7.76 37.69
CA ALA A 4 6.17 -7.45 39.12
C ALA A 4 4.94 -6.75 39.71
N VAL A 5 3.95 -6.38 38.90
CA VAL A 5 2.82 -5.53 39.33
C VAL A 5 1.50 -6.30 39.45
N VAL A 6 1.38 -7.49 38.83
CA VAL A 6 0.13 -8.26 38.84
C VAL A 6 0.21 -9.45 39.80
N PRO A 7 -0.71 -9.56 40.79
CA PRO A 7 -0.81 -10.68 41.71
C PRO A 7 -0.96 -12.03 41.00
N GLU A 8 -0.36 -13.10 41.55
CA GLU A 8 -0.41 -14.44 40.93
C GLU A 8 -1.84 -14.95 40.71
N SER A 9 -2.76 -14.63 41.62
CA SER A 9 -4.19 -14.98 41.55
C SER A 9 -4.91 -14.38 40.33
N GLU A 10 -4.40 -13.27 39.78
CA GLU A 10 -5.02 -12.53 38.69
C GLU A 10 -4.42 -12.90 37.31
N ARG A 11 -3.26 -13.58 37.29
CA ARG A 11 -2.58 -13.98 36.04
C ARG A 11 -3.40 -14.93 35.17
N GLN A 12 -4.24 -15.76 35.78
CA GLN A 12 -5.14 -16.68 35.06
C GLN A 12 -6.23 -15.96 34.24
N TYR A 13 -6.49 -14.69 34.53
CA TYR A 13 -7.47 -13.85 33.80
C TYR A 13 -6.82 -12.91 32.78
N LEU A 14 -5.49 -12.80 32.79
CA LEU A 14 -4.76 -12.01 31.79
C LEU A 14 -4.73 -12.75 30.44
N ARG A 15 -5.67 -12.41 29.55
CA ARG A 15 -5.56 -12.75 28.13
C ARG A 15 -4.82 -11.62 27.42
N VAL A 16 -3.58 -11.89 27.01
CA VAL A 16 -2.85 -10.97 26.11
C VAL A 16 -3.49 -11.11 24.72
N LEU A 17 -4.34 -10.16 24.38
CA LEU A 17 -4.87 -10.04 23.03
C LEU A 17 -3.82 -9.33 22.17
N GLN A 18 -2.95 -10.09 21.49
CA GLN A 18 -2.12 -9.53 20.42
C GLN A 18 -3.02 -9.26 19.22
N MET A 19 -3.45 -8.01 19.03
CA MET A 19 -4.00 -7.59 17.75
C MET A 19 -2.87 -7.63 16.72
N GLN A 20 -2.77 -8.73 15.96
CA GLN A 20 -1.79 -8.86 14.88
C GLN A 20 -2.19 -7.94 13.72
N GLY A 21 -1.72 -6.69 13.76
CA GLY A 21 -1.85 -5.73 12.67
C GLY A 21 -3.29 -5.24 12.40
N ARG A 22 -3.39 -4.20 11.57
CA ARG A 22 -4.69 -3.73 11.03
C ARG A 22 -5.24 -4.74 10.02
N ASP A 23 -6.56 -4.75 9.87
CA ASP A 23 -7.25 -5.64 8.93
C ASP A 23 -6.68 -5.52 7.51
N ARG A 24 -6.11 -6.63 7.02
CA ARG A 24 -5.44 -6.73 5.72
C ARG A 24 -6.42 -6.64 4.54
N ARG A 25 -7.73 -6.72 4.78
CA ARG A 25 -8.76 -6.50 3.75
C ARG A 25 -8.85 -5.05 3.31
N PHE A 26 -8.47 -4.12 4.19
CA PHE A 26 -8.63 -2.67 3.97
C PHE A 26 -7.30 -1.91 3.95
N SER A 27 -6.19 -2.60 4.17
CA SER A 27 -4.88 -1.99 4.25
C SER A 27 -3.77 -2.94 3.86
N PHE A 28 -2.61 -2.37 3.55
CA PHE A 28 -1.37 -3.12 3.35
C PHE A 28 -0.22 -2.45 4.09
N LYS A 29 0.85 -3.22 4.32
CA LYS A 29 2.06 -2.75 4.99
C LYS A 29 3.19 -2.67 3.97
N TRP A 30 3.90 -1.55 3.94
CA TRP A 30 5.16 -1.40 3.22
C TRP A 30 6.09 -0.50 4.01
N ASP A 31 7.37 -0.88 4.06
CA ASP A 31 8.43 -0.20 4.81
C ASP A 31 8.05 0.25 6.23
N GLY A 32 7.49 -0.67 7.02
CA GLY A 32 7.08 -0.38 8.41
C GLY A 32 5.78 0.43 8.56
N ALA A 33 5.30 1.10 7.50
CA ALA A 33 4.07 1.88 7.48
C ALA A 33 2.86 1.07 6.98
N TYR A 34 1.67 1.45 7.45
CA TYR A 34 0.39 0.89 6.99
C TYR A 34 -0.36 1.90 6.14
N PHE A 35 -0.82 1.46 4.96
CA PHE A 35 -1.56 2.25 4.00
C PHE A 35 -2.98 1.70 3.86
N GLU A 36 -3.98 2.56 4.05
CA GLU A 36 -5.40 2.20 3.88
C GLU A 36 -5.80 2.32 2.41
N PHE A 37 -6.47 1.30 1.86
CA PHE A 37 -6.88 1.29 0.46
C PHE A 37 -7.82 2.46 0.14
N GLU A 38 -8.73 2.82 1.05
CA GLU A 38 -9.66 3.94 0.84
C GLU A 38 -8.93 5.29 0.74
N LYS A 39 -7.87 5.50 1.52
CA LYS A 39 -7.07 6.74 1.43
C LYS A 39 -6.29 6.82 0.13
N LEU A 40 -5.70 5.70 -0.28
CA LEU A 40 -5.01 5.63 -1.58
C LEU A 40 -6.00 5.85 -2.72
N LYS A 41 -7.16 5.19 -2.67
CA LYS A 41 -8.24 5.32 -3.64
C LYS A 41 -8.72 6.76 -3.74
N ALA A 42 -8.97 7.43 -2.62
CA ALA A 42 -9.35 8.84 -2.61
C ALA A 42 -8.27 9.74 -3.23
N LEU A 43 -6.99 9.45 -3.00
CA LEU A 43 -5.88 10.19 -3.61
C LEU A 43 -5.85 10.01 -5.14
N VAL A 44 -5.93 8.77 -5.62
CA VAL A 44 -5.79 8.48 -7.07
C VAL A 44 -7.07 8.80 -7.85
N GLN A 45 -8.24 8.77 -7.22
CA GLN A 45 -9.52 9.13 -7.84
C GLN A 45 -9.84 10.62 -7.77
N ALA A 46 -9.00 11.43 -7.11
CA ALA A 46 -9.12 12.88 -7.17
C ALA A 46 -9.05 13.33 -8.64
N GLU A 47 -10.00 14.16 -9.07
CA GLU A 47 -10.17 14.52 -10.49
C GLU A 47 -8.89 15.08 -11.10
N GLU A 48 -8.16 15.90 -10.33
CA GLU A 48 -6.90 16.50 -10.74
C GLU A 48 -5.79 15.47 -11.02
N CYS A 49 -5.89 14.24 -10.52
CA CYS A 49 -4.91 13.19 -10.82
C CYS A 49 -5.08 12.64 -12.25
N GLY A 50 -6.30 12.68 -12.81
CA GLY A 50 -6.60 12.17 -14.14
C GLY A 50 -6.27 10.69 -14.34
N ILE A 51 -6.46 9.86 -13.31
CA ILE A 51 -6.14 8.43 -13.34
C ILE A 51 -7.39 7.64 -13.76
N LEU A 52 -7.25 6.84 -14.83
CA LEU A 52 -8.31 5.96 -15.34
C LEU A 52 -8.30 4.61 -14.62
N GLN A 53 -7.11 4.07 -14.37
CA GLN A 53 -6.92 2.80 -13.67
C GLN A 53 -5.60 2.81 -12.91
N TRP A 54 -5.55 2.08 -11.80
CA TRP A 54 -4.37 1.96 -10.97
C TRP A 54 -4.25 0.56 -10.37
N GLN A 55 -3.03 0.20 -10.00
CA GLN A 55 -2.72 -1.05 -9.31
C GLN A 55 -1.53 -0.82 -8.38
N VAL A 56 -1.58 -1.46 -7.21
CA VAL A 56 -0.45 -1.55 -6.28
C VAL A 56 0.03 -2.99 -6.25
N LEU A 57 1.33 -3.18 -6.45
CA LEU A 57 2.00 -4.46 -6.40
C LEU A 57 2.99 -4.44 -5.24
N LEU A 58 2.85 -5.41 -4.35
CA LEU A 58 3.82 -5.69 -3.29
C LEU A 58 4.68 -6.85 -3.72
N GLY A 59 5.99 -6.63 -3.71
CA GLY A 59 6.98 -7.63 -4.07
C GLY A 59 8.08 -7.73 -3.03
N GLN A 60 9.18 -8.34 -3.46
CA GLN A 60 10.40 -8.47 -2.70
C GLN A 60 11.58 -8.33 -3.68
N LEU A 61 12.70 -7.78 -3.22
CA LEU A 61 13.91 -7.74 -4.04
C LEU A 61 14.43 -9.16 -4.31
N ASP A 62 14.91 -9.42 -5.52
CA ASP A 62 15.50 -10.73 -5.84
C ASP A 62 16.76 -11.02 -4.99
N SER A 63 17.46 -9.97 -4.57
CA SER A 63 18.72 -10.05 -3.83
C SER A 63 18.55 -10.05 -2.30
N SER A 64 17.36 -9.72 -1.77
CA SER A 64 17.18 -9.56 -0.31
C SER A 64 15.72 -9.70 0.10
N PRO A 65 15.41 -10.00 1.38
CA PRO A 65 14.04 -10.09 1.83
C PRO A 65 13.30 -8.74 1.93
N GLN A 66 13.92 -7.64 1.50
CA GLN A 66 13.33 -6.30 1.55
C GLN A 66 12.10 -6.21 0.63
N ALA A 67 10.98 -5.73 1.18
CA ALA A 67 9.74 -5.58 0.44
C ALA A 67 9.80 -4.42 -0.55
N THR A 68 9.27 -4.63 -1.76
CA THR A 68 9.15 -3.59 -2.79
C THR A 68 7.71 -3.16 -2.96
N LEU A 69 7.52 -1.92 -3.44
CA LEU A 69 6.22 -1.34 -3.74
C LEU A 69 6.25 -0.72 -5.14
N GLU A 70 5.43 -1.26 -6.04
CA GLU A 70 5.23 -0.71 -7.38
C GLU A 70 3.80 -0.21 -7.53
N VAL A 71 3.66 1.02 -8.01
CA VAL A 71 2.37 1.67 -8.30
C VAL A 71 2.26 1.84 -9.81
N ARG A 72 1.34 1.10 -10.44
CA ARG A 72 1.05 1.22 -11.87
C ARG A 72 -0.15 2.12 -12.09
N LEU A 73 -0.05 3.04 -13.04
CA LEU A 73 -1.06 4.07 -13.30
C LEU A 73 -1.33 4.21 -14.80
N LEU A 74 -2.59 4.11 -15.18
CA LEU A 74 -3.09 4.49 -16.50
C LEU A 74 -3.75 5.86 -16.38
N ARG A 75 -3.29 6.82 -17.18
CA ARG A 75 -3.77 8.21 -17.13
C ARG A 75 -4.66 8.54 -18.30
N ALA A 76 -5.56 9.49 -18.06
CA ALA A 76 -6.26 10.19 -19.14
C ALA A 76 -5.25 11.02 -19.96
N PRO A 77 -5.58 11.34 -21.22
CA PRO A 77 -4.80 12.29 -21.99
C PRO A 77 -4.61 13.62 -21.24
N PRO A 78 -3.49 14.35 -21.45
CA PRO A 78 -3.24 15.62 -20.78
C PRO A 78 -4.38 16.61 -20.99
N ARG A 79 -4.80 17.28 -19.91
CA ARG A 79 -5.82 18.33 -19.90
C ARG A 79 -5.41 19.45 -18.93
N PRO A 80 -5.91 20.68 -19.09
CA PRO A 80 -5.50 21.83 -18.27
C PRO A 80 -5.80 21.67 -16.77
N ASP A 81 -6.81 20.87 -16.42
CA ASP A 81 -7.30 20.60 -15.06
C ASP A 81 -6.59 19.40 -14.39
N VAL A 82 -5.73 18.69 -15.13
CA VAL A 82 -5.01 17.50 -14.65
C VAL A 82 -3.57 17.86 -14.30
N LEU A 83 -3.12 17.39 -13.13
CA LEU A 83 -1.75 17.56 -12.64
C LEU A 83 -0.74 17.05 -13.67
N VAL A 84 0.36 17.79 -13.84
CA VAL A 84 1.50 17.27 -14.61
C VAL A 84 2.13 16.08 -13.89
N GLU A 85 2.85 15.25 -14.65
CA GLU A 85 3.39 13.98 -14.14
C GLU A 85 4.24 14.16 -12.89
N GLU A 86 5.10 15.17 -12.85
CA GLU A 86 6.01 15.43 -11.73
C GLU A 86 5.24 15.74 -10.44
N GLN A 87 4.12 16.47 -10.54
CA GLN A 87 3.28 16.79 -9.39
C GLN A 87 2.57 15.54 -8.84
N LEU A 88 2.09 14.67 -9.73
CA LEU A 88 1.48 13.41 -9.35
C LEU A 88 2.51 12.46 -8.70
N VAL A 89 3.70 12.34 -9.30
CA VAL A 89 4.81 11.56 -8.73
C VAL A 89 5.17 12.06 -7.34
N LYS A 90 5.29 13.38 -7.16
CA LYS A 90 5.55 13.97 -5.84
C LYS A 90 4.44 13.65 -4.83
N ARG A 91 3.17 13.77 -5.24
CA ARG A 91 2.03 13.48 -4.36
C ARG A 91 2.01 12.03 -3.90
N LEU A 92 2.28 11.09 -4.81
CA LEU A 92 2.36 9.65 -4.50
C LEU A 92 3.56 9.32 -3.61
N ARG A 93 4.74 9.87 -3.91
CA ARG A 93 5.94 9.71 -3.06
C ARG A 93 5.69 10.21 -1.63
N THR A 94 5.03 11.36 -1.49
CA THR A 94 4.64 11.89 -0.17
C THR A 94 3.65 10.97 0.53
N PHE A 95 2.63 10.46 -0.17
CA PHE A 95 1.65 9.55 0.40
C PHE A 95 2.28 8.26 0.94
N PHE A 96 3.23 7.70 0.19
CA PHE A 96 3.92 6.46 0.57
C PHE A 96 5.10 6.67 1.52
N PHE A 97 5.35 7.90 1.99
CA PHE A 97 6.52 8.23 2.82
C PHE A 97 7.84 7.78 2.18
N VAL A 98 7.99 7.97 0.86
CA VAL A 98 9.21 7.57 0.15
C VAL A 98 10.35 8.49 0.56
N LEU A 99 11.31 7.92 1.30
CA LEU A 99 12.54 8.56 1.72
C LEU A 99 13.71 8.17 0.80
N PRO A 100 14.83 8.92 0.77
CA PRO A 100 16.00 8.56 -0.02
C PRO A 100 16.49 7.12 0.18
N GLU A 101 16.36 6.58 1.39
CA GLU A 101 16.77 5.22 1.77
C GLU A 101 15.82 4.14 1.22
N THR A 102 14.64 4.52 0.76
CA THR A 102 13.58 3.61 0.27
C THR A 102 13.32 3.78 -1.22
N GLU A 103 13.98 4.75 -1.87
CA GLU A 103 13.74 5.08 -3.27
C GLU A 103 14.04 3.91 -4.20
N HIS A 104 15.02 3.06 -3.85
CA HIS A 104 15.39 1.88 -4.66
C HIS A 104 14.35 0.74 -4.60
N VAL A 105 13.46 0.74 -3.60
CA VAL A 105 12.40 -0.27 -3.45
C VAL A 105 11.00 0.26 -3.73
N PHE A 106 10.89 1.52 -4.15
CA PHE A 106 9.65 2.15 -4.56
C PHE A 106 9.67 2.51 -6.05
N ARG A 107 8.60 2.18 -6.77
CA ARG A 107 8.50 2.48 -8.19
C ARG A 107 7.11 2.97 -8.58
N ILE A 108 7.07 3.97 -9.45
CA ILE A 108 5.85 4.40 -10.15
C ILE A 108 6.03 4.06 -11.63
N VAL A 109 5.03 3.40 -12.22
CA VAL A 109 5.04 3.02 -13.64
C VAL A 109 3.78 3.57 -14.30
N PHE A 110 3.97 4.47 -15.26
CA PHE A 110 2.88 4.92 -16.13
C PHE A 110 2.72 3.93 -17.29
N VAL A 111 1.56 3.28 -17.34
CA VAL A 111 1.23 2.30 -18.39
C VAL A 111 0.44 2.99 -19.51
N LYS A 112 0.53 2.44 -20.72
CA LYS A 112 -0.14 2.99 -21.91
C LYS A 112 -1.57 2.49 -22.07
N ASP A 113 -1.84 1.29 -21.56
CA ASP A 113 -3.10 0.58 -21.72
C ASP A 113 -3.28 -0.46 -20.58
N LEU A 114 -4.34 -1.26 -20.70
CA LEU A 114 -4.71 -2.26 -19.70
C LEU A 114 -3.77 -3.47 -19.63
N ASP A 115 -2.94 -3.71 -20.65
CA ASP A 115 -2.01 -4.85 -20.67
C ASP A 115 -0.78 -4.59 -19.80
N GLY A 116 -0.56 -3.33 -19.42
CA GLY A 116 0.45 -2.95 -18.43
C GLY A 116 0.13 -3.35 -16.99
N PHE A 117 -1.08 -3.84 -16.68
CA PHE A 117 -1.47 -4.28 -15.34
C PHE A 117 -1.32 -5.79 -15.17
N GLU A 118 -0.93 -6.24 -13.98
CA GLU A 118 -0.96 -7.66 -13.66
C GLU A 118 -2.40 -8.12 -13.52
N ARG A 119 -2.80 -9.05 -14.39
CA ARG A 119 -4.06 -9.77 -14.23
C ARG A 119 -3.84 -10.79 -13.14
N SER A 120 -4.65 -10.70 -12.08
CA SER A 120 -4.68 -11.72 -11.03
C SER A 120 -4.87 -13.11 -11.66
N SER A 121 -3.89 -13.99 -11.49
CA SER A 121 -4.07 -15.43 -11.72
C SER A 121 -4.93 -16.09 -10.64
N THR A 122 -5.24 -15.35 -9.55
CA THR A 122 -6.13 -15.76 -8.46
C THR A 122 -7.59 -15.37 -8.73
N ALA A 123 -8.12 -15.75 -9.90
CA ALA A 123 -9.55 -16.03 -10.03
C ALA A 123 -9.82 -17.41 -9.39
N GLY A 124 -9.74 -17.51 -8.06
CA GLY A 124 -9.82 -18.83 -7.40
C GLY A 124 -9.73 -18.90 -5.89
N LYS A 125 -9.98 -17.80 -5.15
CA LYS A 125 -10.19 -17.93 -3.70
C LYS A 125 -11.29 -17.00 -3.20
N LEU A 126 -12.53 -17.45 -3.41
CA LEU A 126 -13.65 -17.15 -2.51
C LEU A 126 -13.29 -17.78 -1.16
N SER A 127 -12.84 -16.98 -0.20
CA SER A 127 -12.92 -17.35 1.21
C SER A 127 -14.19 -16.73 1.78
N THR A 128 -15.30 -17.45 1.59
CA THR A 128 -16.44 -17.42 2.50
C THR A 128 -15.98 -18.01 3.83
N LEU A 129 -15.98 -17.21 4.89
CA LEU A 129 -16.37 -17.55 6.27
C LEU A 129 -16.64 -16.23 7.01
#